data_AF-A0A7C7SZT1-F1
#
_entry.id   AF-A0A7C7SZT1-F1
#
_cell.length_a   1.000
_cell.length_b   1.000
_cell.length_c   1.000
_cell.angle_alpha   90.00
_cell.angle_beta   90.00
_cell.angle_gamma   90.00
#
_symmetry.space_group_name_H-M   'P 1'
#
loop_
_entity.id
_entity.type
_entity.pdbx_description
1 polymer ?
#
loop_
_entity_poly.entity_id
_entity_poly.type
_entity_poly.pdbx_seq_one_letter_code
_entity_poly.pdbx_strand_id
1 'polypeptide(L)'
;MPAIDADGIPVVTDLELEELYFEDKYTNRDVIYSFDLWAPVTLNGHAYQVGESALGITGDQIVDRRPSEGGLLAKYLLSRVVAREKIINTNAKGTEAWGWLPPSLFGEGRKVQTPWLHDFLLDPHMIRPSVVLRMPNFHMTSEEAEKLANYFAAVDNVAYPYQYSERRRSGYLSAMETSYRARLQSEGIDPGANDVSRRLADAMKFVTNNTYCVSCHIVGDFAPTSSVRGQGPDLAIVHKRMRPEYLRQWLAKPKSFLRYTGMPDVVPFDATKPFLGSTVPQDLYHGTSADQLEALVDLLMNYDVYANERSKIAPLVKQAAPATEDDAADATAETTEASAPN
;
A
#
# COMPACT_ATOMS: atom_id res chain seq x y z
N MET A 1 -20.62 3.48 4.91
CA MET A 1 -20.83 4.40 3.76
C MET A 1 -22.02 3.88 2.97
N PRO A 2 -22.88 4.69 2.32
CA PRO A 2 -23.84 4.13 1.37
C PRO A 2 -23.11 3.33 0.30
N ALA A 3 -23.59 2.13 -0.02
CA ALA A 3 -23.13 1.42 -1.21
C ALA A 3 -23.51 2.25 -2.44
N ILE A 4 -22.67 2.24 -3.47
CA ILE A 4 -22.87 3.04 -4.68
C ILE A 4 -23.02 2.14 -5.90
N ASP A 5 -23.86 2.56 -6.85
CA ASP A 5 -24.08 1.89 -8.12
C ASP A 5 -23.04 2.28 -9.20
N ALA A 6 -23.32 1.88 -10.44
CA ALA A 6 -22.48 2.20 -11.60
C ALA A 6 -22.47 3.70 -11.96
N ASP A 7 -23.43 4.48 -11.50
CA ASP A 7 -23.51 5.93 -11.69
C ASP A 7 -22.93 6.72 -10.51
N GLY A 8 -22.53 6.02 -9.44
CA GLY A 8 -22.01 6.65 -8.22
C GLY A 8 -23.14 7.21 -7.34
N ILE A 9 -24.34 6.69 -7.48
CA ILE A 9 -25.50 7.08 -6.67
C ILE A 9 -25.68 6.04 -5.56
N PRO A 10 -26.09 6.43 -4.34
CA PRO A 10 -26.42 5.49 -3.28
C PRO A 10 -27.45 4.44 -3.76
N VAL A 11 -27.15 3.17 -3.53
CA VAL A 11 -28.02 2.05 -3.89
C VAL A 11 -29.20 2.02 -2.91
N VAL A 12 -30.39 2.23 -3.46
CA VAL A 12 -31.68 2.08 -2.79
C VAL A 12 -32.57 1.23 -3.68
N THR A 13 -33.11 0.14 -3.14
CA THR A 13 -33.97 -0.80 -3.85
C THR A 13 -35.31 -0.94 -3.13
N ASP A 14 -36.27 -1.61 -3.75
CA ASP A 14 -37.47 -2.07 -3.05
C ASP A 14 -37.18 -3.30 -2.16
N LEU A 15 -38.23 -3.93 -1.62
CA LEU A 15 -38.12 -5.15 -0.81
C LEU A 15 -37.76 -6.41 -1.60
N GLU A 16 -37.93 -6.41 -2.91
CA GLU A 16 -37.56 -7.50 -3.83
C GLU A 16 -36.14 -7.31 -4.42
N LEU A 17 -35.44 -6.25 -3.98
CA LEU A 17 -34.11 -5.84 -4.44
C LEU A 17 -34.10 -5.31 -5.90
N GLU A 18 -35.22 -4.77 -6.35
CA GLU A 18 -35.37 -4.14 -7.66
C GLU A 18 -35.16 -2.61 -7.58
N GLU A 19 -34.86 -1.98 -8.73
CA GLU A 19 -34.69 -0.53 -8.84
C GLU A 19 -36.00 0.21 -8.56
N LEU A 20 -35.90 1.37 -7.89
CA LEU A 20 -37.07 2.21 -7.61
C LEU A 20 -37.50 3.00 -8.83
N TYR A 21 -38.80 2.98 -9.15
CA TYR A 21 -39.37 3.74 -10.26
C TYR A 21 -40.01 5.05 -9.76
N PHE A 22 -39.74 6.15 -10.46
CA PHE A 22 -40.26 7.48 -10.09
C PHE A 22 -41.79 7.57 -10.08
N GLU A 23 -42.49 6.67 -10.79
CA GLU A 23 -43.95 6.65 -10.88
C GLU A 23 -44.60 6.01 -9.65
N ASP A 24 -43.84 5.24 -8.88
CA ASP A 24 -44.31 4.51 -7.70
C ASP A 24 -44.21 5.34 -6.42
N LYS A 25 -45.05 5.00 -5.45
CA LYS A 25 -45.05 5.62 -4.12
C LYS A 25 -44.48 4.66 -3.10
N TYR A 26 -43.29 4.97 -2.61
CA TYR A 26 -42.63 4.20 -1.57
C TYR A 26 -42.71 4.91 -0.22
N THR A 27 -42.96 4.15 0.83
CA THR A 27 -42.76 4.57 2.22
C THR A 27 -41.40 4.10 2.72
N ASN A 28 -40.99 4.55 3.92
CA ASN A 28 -39.73 4.09 4.53
C ASN A 28 -39.68 2.57 4.75
N ARG A 29 -40.82 1.87 4.76
CA ARG A 29 -40.89 0.42 4.90
C ARG A 29 -40.74 -0.34 3.58
N ASP A 30 -40.90 0.36 2.47
CA ASP A 30 -40.93 -0.24 1.13
C ASP A 30 -39.57 -0.15 0.45
N VAL A 31 -38.55 0.41 1.13
CA VAL A 31 -37.21 0.63 0.56
C VAL A 31 -36.11 0.05 1.45
N ILE A 32 -35.09 -0.49 0.78
CA ILE A 32 -33.86 -1.00 1.37
C ILE A 32 -32.71 -0.07 0.98
N TYR A 33 -32.03 0.46 1.98
CA TYR A 33 -30.79 1.20 1.82
C TYR A 33 -29.61 0.25 1.98
N SER A 34 -28.71 0.22 0.99
CA SER A 34 -27.51 -0.61 1.04
C SER A 34 -26.33 0.15 1.63
N PHE A 35 -25.62 -0.47 2.59
CA PHE A 35 -24.49 0.13 3.29
C PHE A 35 -23.24 -0.72 3.26
N ASP A 36 -22.13 -0.03 3.06
CA ASP A 36 -20.80 -0.47 3.35
C ASP A 36 -20.38 -0.27 4.78
N LEU A 37 -19.80 -1.33 5.32
CA LEU A 37 -19.19 -1.30 6.63
C LEU A 37 -17.85 -0.56 6.59
N TRP A 38 -17.58 0.19 7.67
CA TRP A 38 -16.27 0.82 7.91
C TRP A 38 -15.41 0.01 8.89
N ALA A 39 -16.05 -0.83 9.69
CA ALA A 39 -15.42 -1.78 10.59
C ALA A 39 -16.27 -3.05 10.61
N PRO A 40 -15.67 -4.23 10.88
CA PRO A 40 -16.43 -5.45 11.08
C PRO A 40 -17.45 -5.26 12.20
N VAL A 41 -18.64 -5.85 12.04
CA VAL A 41 -19.71 -5.78 13.04
C VAL A 41 -20.39 -7.13 13.18
N THR A 42 -20.81 -7.45 14.40
CA THR A 42 -21.67 -8.61 14.65
C THR A 42 -23.11 -8.15 14.78
N LEU A 43 -23.98 -8.64 13.91
CA LEU A 43 -25.42 -8.38 13.93
C LEU A 43 -26.14 -9.71 14.07
N ASN A 44 -26.99 -9.85 15.10
CA ASN A 44 -27.77 -11.06 15.35
C ASN A 44 -26.93 -12.36 15.42
N GLY A 45 -25.69 -12.28 15.93
CA GLY A 45 -24.78 -13.42 16.01
C GLY A 45 -24.02 -13.73 14.71
N HIS A 46 -24.26 -12.98 13.63
CA HIS A 46 -23.52 -13.08 12.38
C HIS A 46 -22.47 -11.99 12.29
N ALA A 47 -21.23 -12.36 11.99
CA ALA A 47 -20.16 -11.41 11.72
C ALA A 47 -20.21 -10.95 10.26
N TYR A 48 -20.20 -9.64 10.05
CA TYR A 48 -20.10 -9.01 8.74
C TYR A 48 -18.74 -8.32 8.65
N GLN A 49 -17.98 -8.62 7.59
CA GLN A 49 -16.68 -8.00 7.37
C GLN A 49 -16.78 -6.80 6.42
N VAL A 50 -15.79 -5.90 6.52
CA VAL A 50 -15.64 -4.81 5.56
C VAL A 50 -15.24 -5.37 4.20
N GLY A 51 -15.83 -4.85 3.13
CA GLY A 51 -15.50 -5.23 1.75
C GLY A 51 -16.27 -6.46 1.24
N GLU A 52 -17.12 -7.07 2.07
CA GLU A 52 -18.07 -8.11 1.67
C GLU A 52 -19.36 -7.50 1.07
N SER A 53 -20.45 -8.27 1.06
CA SER A 53 -21.77 -7.83 0.63
C SER A 53 -22.24 -6.62 1.43
N ALA A 54 -22.85 -5.66 0.73
CA ALA A 54 -23.45 -4.50 1.39
C ALA A 54 -24.59 -4.96 2.31
N LEU A 55 -24.70 -4.32 3.47
CA LEU A 55 -25.78 -4.55 4.41
C LEU A 55 -27.01 -3.76 3.98
N GLY A 56 -28.10 -4.46 3.67
CA GLY A 56 -29.41 -3.85 3.44
C GLY A 56 -30.13 -3.56 4.76
N ILE A 57 -30.61 -2.33 4.94
CA ILE A 57 -31.50 -1.97 6.05
C ILE A 57 -32.74 -1.28 5.50
N THR A 58 -33.91 -1.60 6.05
CA THR A 58 -35.14 -0.90 5.68
C THR A 58 -35.13 0.51 6.25
N GLY A 59 -35.83 1.44 5.59
CA GLY A 59 -35.86 2.83 6.03
C GLY A 59 -36.41 3.04 7.44
N ASP A 60 -37.32 2.17 7.91
CA ASP A 60 -37.87 2.22 9.28
C ASP A 60 -36.91 1.67 10.35
N GLN A 61 -35.86 0.94 9.97
CA GLN A 61 -34.77 0.56 10.87
C GLN A 61 -33.77 1.69 11.13
N ILE A 62 -33.81 2.77 10.34
CA ILE A 62 -32.92 3.92 10.50
C ILE A 62 -33.44 4.82 11.63
N VAL A 63 -32.84 4.67 12.80
CA VAL A 63 -33.20 5.44 14.01
C VAL A 63 -32.51 6.81 14.10
N ASP A 64 -31.32 6.96 13.50
CA ASP A 64 -30.51 8.18 13.57
C ASP A 64 -29.67 8.32 12.28
N ARG A 65 -29.39 9.57 11.87
CA ARG A 65 -28.53 9.90 10.72
C ARG A 65 -27.54 10.96 11.13
N ARG A 66 -26.25 10.70 10.90
CA ARG A 66 -25.15 11.63 11.24
C ARG A 66 -24.41 12.07 9.99
N PRO A 67 -23.92 13.33 9.94
CA PRO A 67 -23.03 13.76 8.87
C PRO A 67 -21.75 12.93 8.89
N SER A 68 -21.14 12.73 7.72
CA SER A 68 -19.83 12.09 7.65
C SER A 68 -18.72 13.03 8.09
N GLU A 69 -17.77 12.52 8.86
CA GLU A 69 -16.52 13.21 9.13
C GLU A 69 -15.60 13.09 7.92
N GLY A 70 -15.40 14.19 7.20
CA GLY A 70 -14.62 14.21 5.96
C GLY A 70 -15.31 13.53 4.76
N GLY A 71 -14.59 13.42 3.65
CA GLY A 71 -15.05 12.77 2.42
C GLY A 71 -16.15 13.50 1.64
N LEU A 72 -16.62 14.66 2.12
CA LEU A 72 -17.67 15.45 1.48
C LEU A 72 -17.30 15.86 0.05
N LEU A 73 -16.05 16.31 -0.15
CA LEU A 73 -15.55 16.68 -1.48
C LEU A 73 -15.59 15.50 -2.46
N ALA A 74 -15.18 14.30 -2.02
CA ALA A 74 -15.27 13.10 -2.86
C ALA A 74 -16.72 12.81 -3.27
N LYS A 75 -17.66 12.86 -2.33
CA LYS A 75 -19.10 12.67 -2.62
C LYS A 75 -19.62 13.65 -3.67
N TYR A 76 -19.26 14.93 -3.57
CA TYR A 76 -19.68 15.94 -4.55
C TYR A 76 -19.08 15.73 -5.94
N LEU A 77 -17.85 15.23 -6.01
CA LEU A 77 -17.14 15.05 -7.27
C LEU A 77 -17.51 13.76 -7.99
N LEU A 78 -17.97 12.73 -7.28
CA LEU A 78 -18.15 11.40 -7.83
C LEU A 78 -19.00 11.36 -9.11
N SER A 79 -20.24 11.86 -9.07
CA SER A 79 -21.13 11.84 -10.23
C SER A 79 -20.56 12.62 -11.41
N ARG A 80 -19.82 13.71 -11.14
CA ARG A 80 -19.14 14.50 -12.17
C ARG A 80 -17.96 13.76 -12.78
N VAL A 81 -17.19 13.05 -11.98
CA VAL A 81 -16.08 12.21 -12.45
C VAL A 81 -16.60 11.04 -13.27
N VAL A 82 -17.66 10.37 -12.82
CA VAL A 82 -18.32 9.28 -13.57
C VAL A 82 -18.83 9.79 -14.91
N ALA A 83 -19.61 10.89 -14.92
CA ALA A 83 -20.12 11.47 -16.15
C ALA A 83 -19.01 11.85 -17.13
N ARG A 84 -17.90 12.40 -16.62
CA ARG A 84 -16.74 12.75 -17.45
C ARG A 84 -16.03 11.51 -18.00
N GLU A 85 -15.85 10.47 -17.19
CA GLU A 85 -15.19 9.25 -17.64
C GLU A 85 -16.06 8.50 -18.65
N LYS A 86 -17.40 8.52 -18.51
CA LYS A 86 -18.34 7.93 -19.47
C LYS A 86 -18.26 8.53 -20.89
N ILE A 87 -17.72 9.75 -21.04
CA ILE A 87 -17.43 10.35 -22.35
C ILE A 87 -16.29 9.59 -23.07
N ILE A 88 -15.34 9.04 -22.30
CA ILE A 88 -14.16 8.33 -22.82
C ILE A 88 -14.43 6.82 -22.87
N ASN A 89 -15.04 6.28 -21.82
CA ASN A 89 -15.38 4.87 -21.67
C ASN A 89 -16.84 4.75 -21.17
N THR A 90 -17.77 4.41 -22.07
CA THR A 90 -19.19 4.28 -21.75
C THR A 90 -19.50 3.25 -20.66
N ASN A 91 -18.58 2.31 -20.40
CA ASN A 91 -18.69 1.28 -19.37
C ASN A 91 -18.06 1.67 -18.03
N ALA A 92 -17.60 2.93 -17.86
CA ALA A 92 -17.02 3.39 -16.62
C ALA A 92 -18.01 3.28 -15.45
N LYS A 93 -17.53 2.75 -14.31
CA LYS A 93 -18.35 2.47 -13.12
C LYS A 93 -18.03 3.46 -11.99
N GLY A 94 -19.07 3.94 -11.31
CA GLY A 94 -18.97 4.77 -10.11
C GLY A 94 -18.14 4.15 -8.99
N THR A 95 -18.24 2.84 -8.83
CA THR A 95 -17.43 2.07 -7.87
C THR A 95 -15.93 2.16 -8.12
N GLU A 96 -15.49 2.24 -9.38
CA GLU A 96 -14.08 2.41 -9.75
C GLU A 96 -13.68 3.89 -9.67
N ALA A 97 -14.57 4.78 -10.10
CA ALA A 97 -14.33 6.23 -10.13
C ALA A 97 -14.04 6.80 -8.74
N TRP A 98 -14.62 6.22 -7.69
CA TRP A 98 -14.32 6.64 -6.31
C TRP A 98 -12.83 6.48 -5.96
N GLY A 99 -12.14 5.48 -6.54
CA GLY A 99 -10.69 5.30 -6.37
C GLY A 99 -9.84 6.42 -6.95
N TRP A 100 -10.39 7.30 -7.78
CA TRP A 100 -9.71 8.44 -8.40
C TRP A 100 -9.94 9.76 -7.64
N LEU A 101 -10.83 9.75 -6.64
CA LEU A 101 -11.21 10.92 -5.86
C LEU A 101 -10.26 11.14 -4.67
N PRO A 102 -10.32 12.33 -4.02
CA PRO A 102 -9.62 12.56 -2.76
C PRO A 102 -9.90 11.44 -1.75
N PRO A 103 -8.85 10.84 -1.16
CA PRO A 103 -9.01 9.68 -0.29
C PRO A 103 -9.72 10.06 1.02
N SER A 104 -10.32 9.06 1.67
CA SER A 104 -10.66 9.18 3.09
C SER A 104 -9.38 9.34 3.92
N LEU A 105 -9.42 10.22 4.92
CA LEU A 105 -8.35 10.42 5.90
C LEU A 105 -8.59 9.60 7.18
N PHE A 106 -9.67 8.82 7.23
CA PHE A 106 -9.91 7.89 8.33
C PHE A 106 -8.80 6.82 8.37
N GLY A 107 -8.15 6.66 9.52
CA GLY A 107 -7.06 5.70 9.66
C GLY A 107 -5.73 6.14 9.05
N GLU A 108 -5.56 7.42 8.66
CA GLU A 108 -4.35 7.89 7.99
C GLU A 108 -3.09 7.73 8.88
N GLY A 109 -3.22 7.88 10.20
CA GLY A 109 -2.14 7.68 11.16
C GLY A 109 -1.66 6.23 11.23
N ARG A 110 -2.58 5.25 11.10
CA ARG A 110 -2.20 3.82 10.95
C ARG A 110 -1.59 3.51 9.59
N LYS A 111 -1.91 4.29 8.57
CA LYS A 111 -1.57 3.98 7.17
C LYS A 111 -0.18 4.42 6.78
N VAL A 112 0.17 5.66 7.07
CA VAL A 112 1.44 6.26 6.63
C VAL A 112 2.37 6.58 7.80
N GLN A 113 3.66 6.61 7.51
CA GLN A 113 4.68 7.00 8.49
C GLN A 113 4.59 8.52 8.73
N THR A 114 4.61 8.93 10.00
CA THR A 114 4.54 10.35 10.39
C THR A 114 5.58 11.24 9.70
N PRO A 115 6.88 10.86 9.58
CA PRO A 115 7.86 11.70 8.87
C PRO A 115 7.51 11.91 7.40
N TRP A 116 7.04 10.86 6.70
CA TRP A 116 6.60 10.98 5.33
C TRP A 116 5.37 11.89 5.19
N LEU A 117 4.41 11.80 6.11
CA LEU A 117 3.22 12.65 6.06
C LEU A 117 3.58 14.12 6.29
N HIS A 118 4.48 14.41 7.23
CA HIS A 118 5.02 15.75 7.42
C HIS A 118 5.61 16.32 6.12
N ASP A 119 6.54 15.59 5.49
CA ASP A 119 7.21 16.06 4.27
C ASP A 119 6.23 16.20 3.10
N PHE A 120 5.27 15.28 2.99
CA PHE A 120 4.23 15.33 1.96
C PHE A 120 3.30 16.54 2.11
N LEU A 121 3.02 17.00 3.34
CA LEU A 121 2.21 18.20 3.58
C LEU A 121 2.96 19.49 3.20
N LEU A 122 4.28 19.50 3.29
CA LEU A 122 5.13 20.63 2.90
C LEU A 122 5.32 20.71 1.37
N ASP A 123 5.50 19.55 0.72
CA ASP A 123 5.66 19.45 -0.73
C ASP A 123 4.81 18.31 -1.33
N PRO A 124 3.51 18.54 -1.53
CA PRO A 124 2.62 17.53 -2.08
C PRO A 124 2.98 17.20 -3.54
N HIS A 125 3.29 15.92 -3.77
CA HIS A 125 3.60 15.39 -5.10
C HIS A 125 2.60 14.31 -5.54
N MET A 126 2.72 13.87 -6.79
CA MET A 126 1.82 12.84 -7.33
C MET A 126 2.17 11.46 -6.76
N ILE A 127 1.23 10.87 -6.02
CA ILE A 127 1.37 9.51 -5.46
C ILE A 127 0.79 8.45 -6.40
N ARG A 128 -0.37 8.74 -7.01
CA ARG A 128 -1.08 7.83 -7.93
C ARG A 128 -1.35 8.55 -9.24
N PRO A 129 -1.00 7.98 -10.40
CA PRO A 129 -1.33 8.58 -11.69
C PRO A 129 -2.84 8.64 -11.97
N SER A 130 -3.60 7.70 -11.41
CA SER A 130 -5.03 7.51 -11.70
C SER A 130 -5.98 8.59 -11.14
N VAL A 131 -5.55 9.40 -10.16
CA VAL A 131 -6.43 10.37 -9.49
C VAL A 131 -6.76 11.58 -10.38
N VAL A 132 -7.97 12.12 -10.22
CA VAL A 132 -8.43 13.30 -10.99
C VAL A 132 -7.97 14.63 -10.42
N LEU A 133 -7.52 14.64 -9.16
CA LEU A 133 -7.10 15.83 -8.43
C LEU A 133 -5.82 15.54 -7.65
N ARG A 134 -4.95 16.55 -7.59
CA ARG A 134 -3.76 16.52 -6.73
C ARG A 134 -4.06 17.26 -5.43
N MET A 135 -3.34 16.89 -4.38
CA MET A 135 -3.37 17.64 -3.14
C MET A 135 -2.81 19.05 -3.38
N PRO A 136 -3.54 20.13 -3.01
CA PRO A 136 -3.01 21.49 -3.07
C PRO A 136 -1.82 21.66 -2.13
N ASN A 137 -0.86 22.50 -2.52
CA ASN A 137 0.13 23.00 -1.57
C ASN A 137 -0.51 24.15 -0.76
N PHE A 138 -0.66 23.93 0.55
CA PHE A 138 -1.24 24.91 1.47
C PHE A 138 -0.19 25.89 2.03
N HIS A 139 1.07 25.77 1.61
CA HIS A 139 2.21 26.56 2.08
C HIS A 139 2.35 26.53 3.61
N MET A 140 2.16 25.34 4.18
CA MET A 140 2.28 25.10 5.61
C MET A 140 3.72 25.28 6.07
N THR A 141 3.90 25.77 7.29
CA THR A 141 5.17 25.68 8.00
C THR A 141 5.43 24.23 8.45
N SER A 142 6.69 23.90 8.74
CA SER A 142 7.04 22.58 9.32
C SER A 142 6.29 22.30 10.63
N GLU A 143 6.10 23.32 11.48
CA GLU A 143 5.35 23.18 12.73
C GLU A 143 3.87 22.83 12.50
N GLU A 144 3.21 23.44 11.51
CA GLU A 144 1.83 23.13 11.15
C GLU A 144 1.69 21.73 10.56
N ALA A 145 2.60 21.35 9.66
CA ALA A 145 2.64 20.00 9.08
C ALA A 145 2.89 18.94 10.17
N GLU A 146 3.77 19.22 11.12
CA GLU A 146 4.06 18.34 12.26
C GLU A 146 2.81 18.15 13.13
N LYS A 147 2.12 19.25 13.48
CA LYS A 147 0.87 19.19 14.26
C LYS A 147 -0.17 18.28 13.61
N LEU A 148 -0.35 18.39 12.29
CA LEU A 148 -1.29 17.54 11.55
C LEU A 148 -0.83 16.07 11.52
N ALA A 149 0.45 15.81 11.25
CA ALA A 149 0.98 14.46 11.21
C ALA A 149 0.88 13.77 12.59
N ASN A 150 1.16 14.50 13.67
CA ASN A 150 1.03 14.04 15.05
C ASN A 150 -0.44 13.83 15.45
N TYR A 151 -1.35 14.71 15.00
CA TYR A 151 -2.78 14.56 15.21
C TYR A 151 -3.29 13.23 14.62
N PHE A 152 -2.97 12.92 13.36
CA PHE A 152 -3.40 11.66 12.75
C PHE A 152 -2.86 10.44 13.49
N ALA A 153 -1.58 10.46 13.89
CA ALA A 153 -1.00 9.38 14.68
C ALA A 153 -1.69 9.22 16.05
N ALA A 154 -2.00 10.33 16.72
CA ALA A 154 -2.68 10.33 18.02
C ALA A 154 -4.12 9.81 17.94
N VAL A 155 -4.92 10.29 16.97
CA VAL A 155 -6.31 9.84 16.75
C VAL A 155 -6.38 8.34 16.51
N ASP A 156 -5.36 7.80 15.86
CA ASP A 156 -5.28 6.39 15.52
C ASP A 156 -4.55 5.52 16.57
N ASN A 157 -4.15 6.11 17.70
CA ASN A 157 -3.40 5.48 18.79
C ASN A 157 -2.12 4.77 18.32
N VAL A 158 -1.35 5.44 17.47
CA VAL A 158 -0.11 4.92 16.89
C VAL A 158 1.09 5.62 17.53
N ALA A 159 2.11 4.86 17.92
CA ALA A 159 3.34 5.42 18.46
C ALA A 159 4.09 6.30 17.43
N TYR A 160 4.55 7.47 17.90
CA TYR A 160 5.37 8.46 17.18
C TYR A 160 6.23 9.25 18.20
N PRO A 161 7.35 9.89 17.82
CA PRO A 161 7.94 10.00 16.47
C PRO A 161 8.82 8.81 16.06
N TYR A 162 9.32 8.01 17.01
CA TYR A 162 10.15 6.84 16.71
C TYR A 162 9.30 5.60 16.46
N GLN A 163 9.32 5.12 15.21
CA GLN A 163 8.60 3.92 14.80
C GLN A 163 9.57 2.75 14.72
N TYR A 164 9.56 1.91 15.75
CA TYR A 164 10.28 0.65 15.69
C TYR A 164 9.61 -0.28 14.66
N SER A 165 10.40 -0.80 13.74
CA SER A 165 9.98 -1.83 12.81
C SER A 165 10.98 -2.97 12.87
N GLU A 166 10.58 -4.07 13.51
CA GLU A 166 11.38 -5.28 13.61
C GLU A 166 11.79 -5.80 12.23
N ARG A 167 10.90 -5.66 11.24
CA ARG A 167 11.09 -6.12 9.85
C ARG A 167 12.22 -5.42 9.11
N ARG A 168 12.67 -4.26 9.59
CA ARG A 168 13.80 -3.52 9.03
C ARG A 168 15.13 -3.83 9.73
N ARG A 169 15.11 -4.69 10.75
CA ARG A 169 16.34 -5.13 11.44
C ARG A 169 17.07 -6.15 10.57
N SER A 170 18.38 -5.97 10.41
CA SER A 170 19.24 -6.94 9.71
C SER A 170 19.14 -8.35 10.30
N GLY A 171 19.07 -8.47 11.64
CA GLY A 171 18.88 -9.76 12.32
C GLY A 171 17.57 -10.46 11.96
N TYR A 172 16.47 -9.71 11.83
CA TYR A 172 15.19 -10.26 11.39
C TYR A 172 15.29 -10.75 9.93
N LEU A 173 15.84 -9.93 9.03
CA LEU A 173 16.00 -10.30 7.62
C LEU A 173 16.89 -11.53 7.46
N SER A 174 18.00 -11.60 8.19
CA SER A 174 18.89 -12.77 8.20
C SER A 174 18.18 -14.02 8.73
N ALA A 175 17.34 -13.90 9.75
CA ALA A 175 16.56 -15.03 10.28
C ALA A 175 15.55 -15.54 9.23
N MET A 176 14.83 -14.63 8.57
CA MET A 176 13.86 -14.99 7.52
C MET A 176 14.50 -15.58 6.28
N GLU A 177 15.65 -15.06 5.87
CA GLU A 177 16.48 -15.63 4.81
C GLU A 177 16.91 -17.06 5.17
N THR A 178 17.39 -17.29 6.40
CA THR A 178 17.80 -18.61 6.88
C THR A 178 16.64 -19.61 6.84
N SER A 179 15.46 -19.24 7.35
CA SER A 179 14.27 -20.08 7.31
C SER A 179 13.82 -20.42 5.89
N TYR A 180 13.90 -19.45 4.97
CA TYR A 180 13.54 -19.67 3.57
C TYR A 180 14.51 -20.62 2.86
N ARG A 181 15.81 -20.47 3.09
CA ARG A 181 16.82 -21.39 2.53
C ARG A 181 16.67 -22.81 3.03
N ALA A 182 16.38 -22.98 4.32
CA ALA A 182 16.11 -24.29 4.89
C ALA A 182 14.90 -24.96 4.22
N ARG A 183 13.85 -24.19 3.91
CA ARG A 183 12.71 -24.67 3.14
C ARG A 183 13.12 -25.12 1.74
N LEU A 184 13.79 -24.27 0.98
CA LEU A 184 14.26 -24.62 -0.37
C LEU A 184 15.07 -25.91 -0.36
N GLN A 185 16.01 -26.04 0.59
CA GLN A 185 16.82 -27.24 0.76
C GLN A 185 15.95 -28.48 1.07
N SER A 186 14.96 -28.36 1.95
CA SER A 186 14.04 -29.46 2.28
C SER A 186 13.16 -29.90 1.11
N GLU A 187 12.91 -28.99 0.17
CA GLU A 187 12.17 -29.23 -1.07
C GLU A 187 13.08 -29.72 -2.22
N GLY A 188 14.39 -29.89 -1.97
CA GLY A 188 15.36 -30.32 -2.98
C GLY A 188 15.75 -29.23 -3.97
N ILE A 189 15.52 -27.96 -3.63
CA ILE A 189 15.82 -26.79 -4.46
C ILE A 189 17.14 -26.19 -4.00
N ASP A 190 18.01 -25.81 -4.94
CA ASP A 190 19.25 -25.11 -4.62
C ASP A 190 18.95 -23.78 -3.90
N PRO A 191 19.38 -23.63 -2.63
CA PRO A 191 19.17 -22.40 -1.88
C PRO A 191 19.95 -21.21 -2.48
N GLY A 192 20.85 -21.43 -3.43
CA GLY A 192 21.63 -20.39 -4.11
C GLY A 192 22.60 -19.73 -3.14
N ALA A 193 23.67 -20.43 -2.78
CA ALA A 193 24.62 -20.00 -1.74
C ALA A 193 25.26 -18.61 -1.97
N ASN A 194 25.28 -18.13 -3.22
CA ASN A 194 25.89 -16.85 -3.59
C ASN A 194 24.90 -15.67 -3.69
N ASP A 195 23.60 -15.91 -3.62
CA ASP A 195 22.61 -14.82 -3.55
C ASP A 195 22.51 -14.38 -2.09
N VAL A 196 22.88 -13.15 -1.75
CA VAL A 196 22.93 -12.72 -0.33
C VAL A 196 21.51 -12.52 0.24
N SER A 197 20.51 -12.35 -0.63
CA SER A 197 19.13 -12.02 -0.26
C SER A 197 18.15 -12.80 -1.12
N ARG A 198 18.27 -14.14 -1.13
CA ARG A 198 17.50 -15.02 -2.03
C ARG A 198 16.01 -14.93 -1.79
N ARG A 199 15.56 -14.81 -0.54
CA ARG A 199 14.14 -14.66 -0.20
C ARG A 199 13.56 -13.38 -0.81
N LEU A 200 14.26 -12.25 -0.65
CA LEU A 200 13.82 -10.98 -1.23
C LEU A 200 13.94 -11.00 -2.76
N ALA A 201 14.90 -11.72 -3.32
CA ALA A 201 15.03 -11.93 -4.76
C ALA A 201 13.84 -12.69 -5.34
N ASP A 202 13.40 -13.77 -4.68
CA ASP A 202 12.22 -14.52 -5.08
C ASP A 202 10.93 -13.69 -4.90
N ALA A 203 10.83 -12.93 -3.81
CA ALA A 203 9.73 -11.96 -3.67
C ALA A 203 9.72 -10.90 -4.78
N MET A 204 10.91 -10.48 -5.26
CA MET A 204 11.00 -9.53 -6.37
C MET A 204 10.54 -10.15 -7.68
N LYS A 205 10.77 -11.45 -7.92
CA LYS A 205 10.21 -12.15 -9.10
C LYS A 205 8.69 -12.04 -9.13
N PHE A 206 8.05 -12.16 -7.96
CA PHE A 206 6.61 -11.97 -7.81
C PHE A 206 6.21 -10.51 -8.13
N VAL A 207 6.93 -9.51 -7.59
CA VAL A 207 6.68 -8.10 -7.90
C VAL A 207 6.81 -7.82 -9.41
N THR A 208 7.87 -8.30 -10.05
CA THR A 208 8.19 -8.04 -11.46
C THR A 208 7.44 -8.93 -12.46
N ASN A 209 6.52 -9.77 -12.00
CA ASN A 209 5.72 -10.60 -12.89
C ASN A 209 4.48 -9.84 -13.40
N ASN A 210 4.29 -9.84 -14.72
CA ASN A 210 3.23 -9.10 -15.42
C ASN A 210 1.78 -9.56 -15.11
N THR A 211 1.61 -10.63 -14.33
CA THR A 211 0.29 -11.06 -13.84
C THR A 211 -0.08 -10.39 -12.52
N TYR A 212 0.91 -9.89 -11.78
CA TYR A 212 0.74 -9.44 -10.40
C TYR A 212 1.02 -7.96 -10.26
N CYS A 213 2.13 -7.56 -9.64
CA CYS A 213 2.31 -6.18 -9.18
C CYS A 213 2.61 -5.21 -10.33
N VAL A 214 3.63 -5.50 -11.16
CA VAL A 214 4.04 -4.62 -12.27
C VAL A 214 3.02 -4.53 -13.41
N SER A 215 1.95 -5.33 -13.40
CA SER A 215 0.84 -5.16 -14.34
C SER A 215 0.18 -3.78 -14.21
N CYS A 216 0.17 -3.24 -12.99
CA CYS A 216 -0.47 -1.97 -12.64
C CYS A 216 0.46 -0.99 -11.92
N HIS A 217 1.52 -1.46 -11.26
CA HIS A 217 2.38 -0.62 -10.44
C HIS A 217 3.67 -0.18 -11.15
N ILE A 218 4.05 1.07 -10.89
CA ILE A 218 5.41 1.56 -11.14
C ILE A 218 6.36 0.89 -10.14
N VAL A 219 7.57 0.53 -10.58
CA VAL A 219 8.62 0.00 -9.71
C VAL A 219 9.94 0.64 -10.14
N GLY A 220 10.36 1.68 -9.43
CA GLY A 220 11.60 2.38 -9.76
C GLY A 220 11.53 3.03 -11.14
N ASP A 221 12.37 2.57 -12.07
CA ASP A 221 12.43 3.06 -13.45
C ASP A 221 11.44 2.36 -14.40
N PHE A 222 10.74 1.31 -13.93
CA PHE A 222 9.71 0.64 -14.71
C PHE A 222 8.33 1.27 -14.50
N ALA A 223 7.63 1.56 -15.61
CA ALA A 223 6.23 1.96 -15.60
C ALA A 223 5.37 1.01 -16.47
N PRO A 224 4.18 0.60 -16.00
CA PRO A 224 3.30 -0.28 -16.75
C PRO A 224 2.68 0.42 -17.96
N THR A 225 2.38 -0.35 -19.00
CA THR A 225 1.71 0.12 -20.23
C THR A 225 0.18 0.20 -20.09
N SER A 226 -0.37 -0.17 -18.92
CA SER A 226 -1.80 -0.08 -18.62
C SER A 226 -2.32 1.36 -18.74
N SER A 227 -3.64 1.51 -18.90
CA SER A 227 -4.27 2.84 -18.87
C SER A 227 -3.94 3.57 -17.57
N VAL A 228 -3.84 4.90 -17.61
CA VAL A 228 -3.54 5.73 -16.42
C VAL A 228 -4.54 5.48 -15.29
N ARG A 229 -5.81 5.17 -15.61
CA ARG A 229 -6.85 4.84 -14.63
C ARG A 229 -6.62 3.51 -13.90
N GLY A 230 -5.93 2.57 -14.55
CA GLY A 230 -5.51 1.30 -13.95
C GLY A 230 -4.18 1.38 -13.20
N GLN A 231 -3.44 2.49 -13.29
CA GLN A 231 -2.11 2.60 -12.68
C GLN A 231 -2.18 2.79 -11.16
N GLY A 232 -1.40 1.96 -10.47
CA GLY A 232 -1.10 2.03 -9.05
C GLY A 232 0.08 2.94 -8.73
N PRO A 233 0.31 3.24 -7.43
CA PRO A 233 1.47 4.01 -6.97
C PRO A 233 2.80 3.28 -7.19
N ASP A 234 3.91 4.01 -7.16
CA ASP A 234 5.25 3.42 -7.18
C ASP A 234 5.52 2.58 -5.93
N LEU A 235 5.91 1.32 -6.15
CA LEU A 235 6.23 0.36 -5.09
C LEU A 235 7.63 0.60 -4.49
N ALA A 236 8.55 1.23 -5.23
CA ALA A 236 9.91 1.49 -4.77
C ALA A 236 9.97 2.43 -3.56
N ILE A 237 8.94 3.27 -3.36
CA ILE A 237 8.87 4.24 -2.26
C ILE A 237 8.05 3.76 -1.05
N VAL A 238 7.49 2.53 -1.10
CA VAL A 238 6.59 2.03 -0.06
C VAL A 238 7.25 2.05 1.32
N HIS A 239 8.54 1.65 1.40
CA HIS A 239 9.31 1.64 2.64
C HIS A 239 9.42 3.01 3.34
N LYS A 240 9.29 4.12 2.62
CA LYS A 240 9.30 5.48 3.18
C LYS A 240 7.91 5.91 3.63
N ARG A 241 6.89 5.51 2.87
CA ARG A 241 5.53 6.04 2.99
C ARG A 241 4.66 5.24 3.95
N MET A 242 4.59 3.93 3.77
CA MET A 242 3.58 3.10 4.40
C MET A 242 4.10 2.52 5.71
N ARG A 243 3.21 2.31 6.69
CA ARG A 243 3.52 1.52 7.88
C ARG A 243 3.41 0.02 7.57
N PRO A 244 4.30 -0.83 8.12
CA PRO A 244 4.36 -2.25 7.77
C PRO A 244 3.10 -3.02 8.16
N GLU A 245 2.48 -2.70 9.30
CA GLU A 245 1.26 -3.36 9.77
C GLU A 245 0.07 -3.06 8.86
N TYR A 246 -0.04 -1.81 8.40
CA TYR A 246 -1.06 -1.42 7.42
C TYR A 246 -0.78 -2.08 6.07
N LEU A 247 0.46 -2.03 5.58
CA LEU A 247 0.85 -2.63 4.30
C LEU A 247 0.51 -4.12 4.26
N ARG A 248 0.83 -4.85 5.33
CA ARG A 248 0.51 -6.27 5.46
C ARG A 248 -0.99 -6.53 5.34
N GLN A 249 -1.82 -5.79 6.07
CA GLN A 249 -3.26 -5.99 6.02
C GLN A 249 -3.85 -5.55 4.66
N TRP A 250 -3.32 -4.46 4.10
CA TRP A 250 -3.68 -3.97 2.77
C TRP A 250 -3.42 -5.02 1.69
N LEU A 251 -2.24 -5.63 1.67
CA LEU A 251 -1.90 -6.66 0.68
C LEU A 251 -2.71 -7.95 0.86
N ALA A 252 -3.05 -8.30 2.11
CA ALA A 252 -3.86 -9.48 2.39
C ALA A 252 -5.31 -9.32 1.90
N LYS A 253 -5.92 -8.17 2.15
CA LYS A 253 -7.33 -7.89 1.81
C LYS A 253 -7.56 -6.40 1.50
N PRO A 254 -7.21 -5.89 0.31
CA PRO A 254 -7.33 -4.46 -0.01
C PRO A 254 -8.76 -3.90 0.15
N LYS A 255 -9.78 -4.68 -0.26
CA LYS A 255 -11.19 -4.26 -0.21
C LYS A 255 -11.75 -4.14 1.21
N SER A 256 -11.12 -4.74 2.22
CA SER A 256 -11.51 -4.53 3.62
C SER A 256 -11.04 -3.18 4.18
N PHE A 257 -10.15 -2.48 3.47
CA PHE A 257 -9.68 -1.14 3.82
C PHE A 257 -10.30 -0.06 2.95
N LEU A 258 -10.25 -0.26 1.62
CA LEU A 258 -10.79 0.69 0.64
C LEU A 258 -11.66 -0.10 -0.33
N ARG A 259 -12.98 -0.11 -0.13
CA ARG A 259 -13.90 -0.90 -0.97
C ARG A 259 -13.82 -0.58 -2.46
N TYR A 260 -13.59 0.69 -2.76
CA TYR A 260 -13.47 1.22 -4.12
C TYR A 260 -12.08 0.99 -4.75
N THR A 261 -11.20 0.23 -4.10
CA THR A 261 -9.88 -0.04 -4.66
C THR A 261 -9.96 -0.98 -5.85
N GLY A 262 -9.21 -0.65 -6.90
CA GLY A 262 -8.92 -1.56 -8.00
C GLY A 262 -7.86 -2.62 -7.66
N MET A 263 -7.20 -2.52 -6.49
CA MET A 263 -6.20 -3.48 -6.03
C MET A 263 -6.87 -4.86 -5.81
N PRO A 264 -6.44 -5.93 -6.50
CA PRO A 264 -6.99 -7.26 -6.32
C PRO A 264 -6.43 -7.96 -5.06
N ASP A 265 -7.10 -9.02 -4.63
CA ASP A 265 -6.59 -9.94 -3.62
C ASP A 265 -5.42 -10.77 -4.21
N VAL A 266 -4.21 -10.21 -4.22
CA VAL A 266 -3.02 -10.81 -4.86
C VAL A 266 -2.45 -12.03 -4.12
N VAL A 267 -2.71 -12.14 -2.81
CA VAL A 267 -2.26 -13.24 -1.95
C VAL A 267 -3.45 -13.81 -1.16
N PRO A 268 -4.39 -14.49 -1.84
CA PRO A 268 -5.58 -15.01 -1.17
C PRO A 268 -5.23 -16.10 -0.15
N PHE A 269 -6.01 -16.16 0.92
CA PHE A 269 -5.89 -17.17 1.97
C PHE A 269 -7.10 -18.12 1.94
N ASP A 270 -6.82 -19.41 1.92
CA ASP A 270 -7.81 -20.47 2.04
C ASP A 270 -7.16 -21.70 2.71
N ALA A 271 -7.52 -21.94 3.96
CA ALA A 271 -6.96 -23.03 4.76
C ALA A 271 -7.27 -24.44 4.20
N THR A 272 -8.23 -24.56 3.29
CA THR A 272 -8.62 -25.84 2.68
C THR A 272 -7.86 -26.15 1.40
N LYS A 273 -7.12 -25.18 0.85
CA LYS A 273 -6.40 -25.31 -0.42
C LYS A 273 -4.91 -25.57 -0.23
N PRO A 274 -4.24 -26.21 -1.21
CA PRO A 274 -2.78 -26.30 -1.23
C PRO A 274 -2.12 -24.95 -1.01
N PHE A 275 -1.01 -24.94 -0.28
CA PHE A 275 -0.25 -23.72 0.04
C PHE A 275 -1.11 -22.61 0.67
N LEU A 276 -2.15 -22.98 1.42
CA LEU A 276 -3.10 -22.07 2.07
C LEU A 276 -3.78 -21.10 1.07
N GLY A 277 -4.02 -21.57 -0.15
CA GLY A 277 -4.74 -20.79 -1.17
C GLY A 277 -3.86 -19.89 -2.04
N SER A 278 -2.53 -19.98 -1.94
CA SER A 278 -1.60 -19.23 -2.81
C SER A 278 -1.96 -19.41 -4.29
N THR A 279 -2.14 -18.29 -4.99
CA THR A 279 -2.25 -18.22 -6.46
C THR A 279 -0.94 -17.88 -7.14
N VAL A 280 0.12 -17.66 -6.36
CA VAL A 280 1.47 -17.39 -6.86
C VAL A 280 2.14 -18.73 -7.16
N PRO A 281 2.66 -18.92 -8.38
CA PRO A 281 3.44 -20.08 -8.76
C PRO A 281 4.64 -20.26 -7.84
N GLN A 282 4.90 -21.51 -7.44
CA GLN A 282 5.98 -21.82 -6.50
C GLN A 282 7.36 -21.50 -7.09
N ASP A 283 7.53 -21.54 -8.41
CA ASP A 283 8.76 -21.14 -9.11
C ASP A 283 9.08 -19.63 -8.99
N LEU A 284 8.07 -18.79 -8.69
CA LEU A 284 8.31 -17.40 -8.33
C LEU A 284 8.72 -17.26 -6.87
N TYR A 285 7.97 -17.90 -5.96
CA TYR A 285 8.27 -17.92 -4.54
C TYR A 285 7.71 -19.19 -3.87
N HIS A 286 8.59 -19.95 -3.23
CA HIS A 286 8.24 -21.20 -2.56
C HIS A 286 7.60 -20.95 -1.19
N GLY A 287 6.38 -21.43 -1.01
CA GLY A 287 5.69 -21.42 0.28
C GLY A 287 4.20 -21.16 0.20
N THR A 288 3.62 -20.91 1.37
CA THR A 288 2.20 -20.65 1.53
C THR A 288 1.84 -19.21 1.14
N SER A 289 0.54 -18.93 0.99
CA SER A 289 0.02 -17.56 0.83
C SER A 289 0.50 -16.62 1.95
N ALA A 290 0.58 -17.12 3.18
CA ALA A 290 1.12 -16.37 4.32
C ALA A 290 2.62 -16.08 4.12
N ASP A 291 3.42 -17.07 3.74
CA ASP A 291 4.86 -16.88 3.50
C ASP A 291 5.13 -15.83 2.40
N GLN A 292 4.34 -15.86 1.33
CA GLN A 292 4.44 -14.93 0.19
C GLN A 292 4.01 -13.51 0.59
N LEU A 293 2.92 -13.37 1.34
CA LEU A 293 2.49 -12.08 1.90
C LEU A 293 3.61 -11.47 2.74
N GLU A 294 4.18 -12.25 3.66
CA GLU A 294 5.25 -11.75 4.55
C GLU A 294 6.51 -11.37 3.76
N ALA A 295 6.86 -12.13 2.72
CA ALA A 295 7.99 -11.82 1.86
C ALA A 295 7.77 -10.56 1.01
N LEU A 296 6.56 -10.34 0.50
CA LEU A 296 6.20 -9.10 -0.18
C LEU A 296 6.30 -7.89 0.76
N VAL A 297 5.75 -7.99 1.97
CA VAL A 297 5.82 -6.91 2.96
C VAL A 297 7.28 -6.61 3.28
N ASP A 298 8.09 -7.63 3.54
CA ASP A 298 9.50 -7.44 3.88
C ASP A 298 10.29 -6.84 2.72
N LEU A 299 10.05 -7.28 1.48
CA LEU A 299 10.67 -6.69 0.28
C LEU A 299 10.28 -5.22 0.14
N LEU A 300 8.98 -4.89 0.20
CA LEU A 300 8.51 -3.52 0.00
C LEU A 300 8.94 -2.58 1.13
N MET A 301 9.13 -3.09 2.34
CA MET A 301 9.63 -2.33 3.49
C MET A 301 11.16 -2.21 3.54
N ASN A 302 11.88 -2.99 2.72
CA ASN A 302 13.34 -2.99 2.60
C ASN A 302 13.78 -2.89 1.14
N TYR A 303 13.00 -2.22 0.30
CA TYR A 303 13.28 -2.11 -1.14
C TYR A 303 14.60 -1.38 -1.38
N ASP A 304 14.90 -0.37 -0.57
CA ASP A 304 16.17 0.34 -0.58
C ASP A 304 17.37 -0.57 -0.29
N VAL A 305 17.26 -1.42 0.73
CA VAL A 305 18.29 -2.43 1.04
C VAL A 305 18.48 -3.38 -0.15
N TYR A 306 17.37 -3.93 -0.66
CA TYR A 306 17.39 -4.85 -1.80
C TYR A 306 18.02 -4.24 -3.05
N ALA A 307 17.66 -2.99 -3.37
CA ALA A 307 18.17 -2.25 -4.52
C ALA A 307 19.66 -1.93 -4.35
N ASN A 308 20.08 -1.42 -3.19
CA ASN A 308 21.47 -1.08 -2.91
C ASN A 308 22.41 -2.29 -3.03
N GLU A 309 21.98 -3.48 -2.60
CA GLU A 309 22.77 -4.71 -2.76
C GLU A 309 23.08 -5.06 -4.22
N ARG A 310 22.20 -4.64 -5.13
CA ARG A 310 22.25 -4.92 -6.58
C ARG A 310 22.85 -3.77 -7.39
N SER A 311 22.88 -2.57 -6.83
CA SER A 311 23.58 -1.40 -7.39
C SER A 311 25.03 -1.34 -6.89
N LYS A 312 25.94 -2.07 -7.55
CA LYS A 312 27.37 -2.09 -7.15
C LYS A 312 28.06 -0.74 -7.42
N ILE A 313 28.59 -0.13 -6.36
CA ILE A 313 29.37 1.12 -6.45
C ILE A 313 30.84 0.87 -6.79
N ALA A 314 31.43 -0.24 -6.34
CA ALA A 314 32.86 -0.51 -6.53
C ALA A 314 33.34 -0.40 -8.01
N PRO A 315 32.58 -0.86 -9.02
CA PRO A 315 32.95 -0.66 -10.43
C PRO A 315 32.94 0.80 -10.91
N LEU A 316 32.24 1.70 -10.21
CA LEU A 316 32.16 3.13 -10.53
C LEU A 316 33.31 3.94 -9.93
N VAL A 317 34.01 3.38 -8.94
CA VAL A 317 35.14 4.03 -8.28
C VAL A 317 36.38 3.83 -9.13
N LYS A 318 36.87 4.90 -9.75
CA LYS A 318 38.23 4.91 -10.29
C LYS A 318 39.19 4.85 -9.11
N GLN A 319 39.96 3.76 -9.00
CA GLN A 319 41.00 3.67 -7.98
C GLN A 319 42.01 4.79 -8.20
N ALA A 320 42.42 5.46 -7.12
CA ALA A 320 43.54 6.39 -7.17
C ALA A 320 44.79 5.63 -7.65
N ALA A 321 45.64 6.29 -8.44
CA ALA A 321 46.96 5.75 -8.76
C ALA A 321 47.68 5.42 -7.43
N PRO A 322 48.42 4.30 -7.35
CA PRO A 322 49.21 4.02 -6.17
C PRO A 322 50.10 5.23 -5.87
N ALA A 323 50.17 5.61 -4.60
CA ALA A 323 51.04 6.68 -4.13
C ALA A 323 52.45 6.46 -4.69
N THR A 324 53.04 7.51 -5.25
CA THR A 324 54.42 7.41 -5.73
C THR A 324 55.36 7.24 -4.54
N GLU A 325 56.55 6.65 -4.72
CA GLU A 325 57.51 6.44 -3.62
C GLU A 325 57.85 7.76 -2.89
N ASP A 326 57.71 8.91 -3.57
CA ASP A 326 57.87 10.25 -2.99
C ASP A 326 56.73 10.62 -2.01
N ASP A 327 55.49 10.19 -2.26
CA ASP A 327 54.35 10.44 -1.35
C ASP A 327 54.44 9.60 -0.06
N ALA A 328 55.10 8.43 -0.13
CA ALA A 328 55.38 7.58 1.04
C ALA A 328 56.58 8.11 1.86
N ALA A 329 57.53 8.78 1.20
CA ALA A 329 58.65 9.45 1.87
C ALA A 329 58.18 10.67 2.69
N ASP A 330 57.21 11.43 2.21
CA ASP A 330 56.70 12.62 2.92
C ASP A 330 55.91 12.23 4.19
N ALA A 331 55.15 11.13 4.15
CA ALA A 331 54.45 10.58 5.32
C ALA A 331 55.39 9.99 6.40
N THR A 332 56.60 9.56 6.01
CA THR A 332 57.63 9.09 6.95
C THR A 332 58.53 10.23 7.47
N ALA A 333 58.62 11.35 6.74
CA ALA A 333 59.27 12.57 7.20
C ALA A 333 58.46 13.28 8.32
N GLU A 334 57.14 13.39 8.20
CA GLU A 334 56.28 14.01 9.24
C GLU A 334 56.29 13.23 10.57
N THR A 335 56.55 11.92 10.55
CA THR A 335 56.62 11.11 11.79
C THR A 335 57.98 11.14 12.48
N THR A 336 59.05 11.62 11.83
CA THR A 336 60.39 11.73 12.43
C THR A 336 60.69 13.09 13.03
N GLU A 337 59.96 14.15 12.65
CA GLU A 337 60.12 15.50 13.22
C GLU A 337 59.46 15.69 14.60
N ALA A 338 58.61 14.75 15.03
CA ALA A 338 57.90 14.80 16.32
C ALA A 338 58.63 14.14 17.51
N SER A 339 59.88 13.68 17.35
CA SER A 339 60.62 12.93 18.40
C SER A 339 61.99 13.53 18.79
N ALA A 340 62.18 14.85 18.72
CA ALA A 340 63.34 15.50 19.33
C ALA A 340 63.03 15.93 20.79
N PRO A 341 63.78 15.45 21.80
CA PRO A 341 63.50 15.76 23.20
C PRO A 341 64.04 17.13 23.59
N ASN A 342 63.30 17.83 24.45
CA ASN A 342 63.76 18.98 25.22
C ASN A 342 63.60 18.68 26.71
#